data_AF-A0A9I9CD58-F1
#
_entry.id   AF-A0A9I9CD58-F1
#
_cell.length_a   1.000
_cell.length_b   1.000
_cell.length_c   1.000
_cell.angle_alpha   90.00
_cell.angle_beta   90.00
_cell.angle_gamma   90.00
#
_symmetry.space_group_name_H-M   'P 1'
#
loop_
_entity.id
_entity.type
_entity.pdbx_description
1 polymer ?
#
loop_
_entity_poly.entity_id
_entity_poly.type
_entity_poly.pdbx_seq_one_letter_code
_entity_poly.pdbx_strand_id
1 'polypeptide(L)' 'KYSEITFPILSPDPATKKDVHFLKYPIYVGGNRGRGQIYPDGSKSNNNVYNATAAGI' A
#
# COMPACT_ATOMS: atom_id res chain seq x y z
N LYS A 1 -16.68 -6.01 -7.32
CA LYS A 1 -16.71 -5.21 -8.57
C LYS A 1 -15.32 -4.92 -9.12
N TYR A 2 -14.30 -4.69 -8.28
CA TYR A 2 -12.92 -4.51 -8.74
C TYR A 2 -11.99 -5.55 -8.10
N SER A 3 -11.62 -6.55 -8.88
CA SER A 3 -10.51 -7.49 -8.58
C SER A 3 -9.29 -7.21 -9.47
N GLU A 4 -9.47 -6.37 -10.49
CA GLU A 4 -8.46 -5.88 -11.40
C GLU A 4 -8.56 -4.35 -11.45
N ILE A 5 -7.41 -3.69 -11.53
CA ILE A 5 -7.29 -2.23 -11.61
C ILE A 5 -6.34 -1.88 -12.74
N THR A 6 -6.82 -1.16 -13.75
CA THR A 6 -6.02 -0.70 -14.89
C THR A 6 -5.54 0.73 -14.65
N PHE A 7 -4.23 0.94 -14.73
CA PHE A 7 -3.62 2.27 -14.60
C PHE A 7 -3.07 2.75 -15.96
N PRO A 8 -3.60 3.84 -16.54
CA PRO A 8 -2.98 4.45 -17.69
C PRO A 8 -1.75 5.26 -17.25
N ILE A 9 -0.56 4.79 -17.58
CA ILE A 9 0.72 5.44 -17.23
C ILE A 9 1.38 5.96 -18.50
N LEU A 10 1.88 7.20 -18.46
CA LEU A 10 2.67 7.80 -19.54
C LEU A 10 4.16 7.74 -19.18
N SER A 11 4.98 7.21 -20.10
CA SER A 11 6.44 7.22 -19.93
C SER A 11 7.03 8.63 -20.04
N PRO A 12 8.06 8.96 -19.26
CA PRO A 12 8.84 10.19 -19.48
C PRO A 12 9.65 10.13 -20.78
N ASP A 13 10.04 11.31 -21.28
CA ASP A 13 10.92 11.46 -22.45
C ASP A 13 12.33 11.95 -22.02
N PRO A 14 13.37 11.12 -22.15
CA PRO A 14 14.76 11.50 -21.85
C PRO A 14 15.32 12.64 -22.72
N ALA A 15 14.76 12.91 -23.91
CA ALA A 15 15.25 13.99 -24.77
C ALA A 15 14.93 15.38 -24.22
N THR A 16 13.85 15.49 -23.44
CA THR A 16 13.37 16.74 -22.84
C THR A 16 13.59 16.81 -21.32
N LYS A 17 13.87 15.67 -20.66
CA LYS A 17 14.08 15.57 -19.20
C LYS A 17 15.44 14.96 -18.85
N LYS A 18 16.35 15.78 -18.30
CA LYS A 18 17.73 15.39 -17.99
C LYS A 18 17.87 14.32 -16.90
N ASP A 19 16.91 14.26 -15.96
CA ASP A 19 16.96 13.34 -14.82
C ASP A 19 16.44 11.93 -15.15
N VAL A 20 16.01 11.71 -16.40
CA VAL A 20 15.47 10.43 -16.87
C VAL A 20 16.38 9.89 -17.96
N HIS A 21 16.68 8.60 -17.89
CA HIS A 21 17.58 7.93 -18.83
C HIS A 21 16.90 6.68 -19.40
N PHE A 22 17.38 6.19 -20.54
CA PHE A 22 16.91 4.91 -21.08
C PHE A 22 17.53 3.74 -20.30
N LEU A 23 16.88 3.36 -19.21
CA LEU A 23 17.31 2.31 -18.29
C LEU A 23 16.13 1.40 -17.91
N LYS A 24 16.45 0.25 -17.29
CA LYS A 24 15.45 -0.61 -16.66
C LYS A 24 15.10 -0.05 -15.29
N TYR A 25 13.91 0.53 -15.17
CA TYR A 25 13.40 1.03 -13.90
C TYR A 25 12.52 -0.01 -13.17
N PRO A 26 12.59 -0.09 -11.84
CA PRO A 26 11.67 -0.90 -11.06
C PRO A 26 10.28 -0.24 -10.97
N ILE A 27 9.23 -1.06 -10.88
CA ILE A 27 7.87 -0.63 -10.54
C ILE A 27 7.47 -1.40 -9.28
N TYR A 28 7.06 -0.67 -8.24
CA TYR A 28 6.61 -1.24 -6.97
C TYR A 28 5.10 -1.10 -6.85
N VAL A 29 4.41 -2.18 -6.50
CA VAL A 29 2.95 -2.21 -6.38
C VAL A 29 2.56 -2.83 -5.04
N GLY A 30 1.58 -2.23 -4.35
CA GLY A 30 0.97 -2.75 -3.14
C GLY A 30 -0.55 -2.76 -3.28
N GLY A 31 -1.19 -3.82 -2.80
CA GLY A 31 -2.64 -3.97 -2.81
C GLY A 31 -3.15 -4.39 -1.43
N ASN A 32 -4.30 -3.86 -1.02
CA ASN A 32 -4.95 -4.21 0.23
C ASN A 32 -6.44 -4.52 -0.01
N ARG A 33 -6.99 -5.48 0.74
CA ARG A 33 -8.42 -5.78 0.76
C ARG A 33 -8.86 -6.04 2.20
N GLY A 34 -10.05 -5.54 2.55
CA GLY A 34 -10.61 -5.70 3.90
C GLY A 34 -10.18 -4.57 4.83
N ARG A 35 -10.58 -4.68 6.10
CA ARG A 35 -10.36 -3.65 7.12
C ARG A 35 -8.99 -3.83 7.77
N GLY A 36 -8.26 -2.74 7.93
CA GLY A 36 -7.00 -2.73 8.67
C GLY A 36 -7.17 -3.02 10.16
N GLN A 37 -6.09 -3.47 10.80
CA GLN A 37 -6.07 -3.90 12.20
C GLN A 37 -5.89 -2.73 13.18
N ILE A 38 -5.23 -1.64 12.74
CA ILE A 38 -4.78 -0.54 13.58
C ILE A 38 -5.11 0.78 12.88
N TYR A 39 -5.59 1.76 13.65
CA TYR A 39 -5.83 3.13 13.20
C TYR A 39 -4.56 3.99 13.26
N PRO A 40 -4.49 5.14 12.57
CA PRO A 40 -3.29 5.99 12.60
C PRO A 40 -2.86 6.47 13.99
N ASP A 41 -3.79 6.54 14.95
CA ASP A 41 -3.52 6.88 16.35
C ASP A 41 -2.96 5.71 17.19
N GLY A 42 -2.77 4.54 16.57
CA GLY A 42 -2.29 3.31 17.21
C GLY A 42 -3.39 2.47 17.86
N SER A 43 -4.64 2.93 17.90
CA SER A 43 -5.74 2.16 18.47
C SER A 43 -6.10 0.95 17.59
N LYS A 44 -6.53 -0.16 18.21
CA LYS A 44 -6.95 -1.36 17.49
C LYS A 44 -8.35 -1.17 16.90
N SER A 45 -8.54 -1.57 15.64
CA SER A 45 -9.87 -1.72 15.04
C SER A 45 -10.60 -2.94 15.60
N ASN A 46 -11.92 -3.00 15.41
CA ASN A 46 -12.72 -4.18 15.74
C ASN A 46 -12.53 -5.38 14.78
N ASN A 47 -11.61 -5.32 13.81
CA ASN A 47 -11.16 -6.47 13.03
C ASN A 47 -9.75 -6.88 13.47
N ASN A 48 -9.64 -7.29 14.73
CA ASN A 48 -8.37 -7.60 15.36
C ASN A 48 -8.56 -8.63 16.48
N VAL A 49 -7.46 -9.24 16.93
CA VAL A 49 -7.45 -10.10 18.11
C VAL A 49 -7.39 -9.22 19.36
N TYR A 50 -8.27 -9.53 20.32
CA TYR A 50 -8.28 -8.93 21.64
C TYR A 50 -7.69 -9.92 22.65
N ASN A 51 -6.76 -9.45 23.47
CA ASN A 51 -6.08 -10.21 24.49
C ASN A 51 -6.37 -9.59 25.85
N ALA A 52 -6.35 -10.40 26.90
CA ALA A 52 -6.36 -9.87 28.26
C ALA A 52 -5.10 -9.02 28.50
N THR A 53 -5.25 -7.89 29.17
CA THR A 53 -4.13 -6.98 29.50
C THR A 53 -3.31 -7.48 30.69
N ALA A 54 -3.88 -8.37 31.50
CA ALA A 54 -3.22 -9.02 32.63
C ALA A 54 -3.79 -10.43 32.82
N ALA A 55 -3.04 -11.30 33.51
CA ALA A 55 -3.54 -12.60 33.94
C ALA A 55 -4.59 -12.43 35.05
N GLY A 56 -5.54 -13.36 35.11
CA GLY A 56 -6.62 -13.40 36.10
C GLY A 56 -7.32 -14.77 36.08
N ILE A 57 -8.26 -14.95 37.00
CA ILE A 57 -9.15 -16.13 37.07
C ILE A 57 -10.54 -15.69 36.64
#